data_AF-A0A662PDH4-F1
#
_entry.id   AF-A0A662PDH4-F1
#
_cell.length_a   1.000
_cell.length_b   1.000
_cell.length_c   1.000
_cell.angle_alpha   90.00
_cell.angle_beta   90.00
_cell.angle_gamma   90.00
#
_symmetry.space_group_name_H-M   'P 1'
#
loop_
_entity.id
_entity.type
_entity.pdbx_description
1 polymer ?
#
loop_
_entity_poly.entity_id
_entity_poly.type
_entity_poly.pdbx_seq_one_letter_code
_entity_poly.pdbx_strand_id
1 'polypeptide(L)'
;MEKLKTVLDVHIVPVGLEIDRAVIPLKVHNADKVYLLTQEKENGASKYFLREIQERIDRECPRLKGNVIIRGYREWDDLSSIMSEICKIVRYEKSEGNRVFINISS
;
A
#
# COMPACT_ATOMS: atom_id res chain seq x y z
N MET A 1 5.55 -1.66 -33.00
CA MET A 1 5.79 -0.60 -32.00
C MET A 1 5.68 -1.24 -30.62
N GLU A 2 6.79 -1.42 -29.92
CA GLU A 2 6.75 -1.76 -28.49
C GLU A 2 6.07 -0.61 -27.75
N LYS A 3 5.03 -0.90 -26.96
CA LYS A 3 4.50 0.07 -26.02
C LYS A 3 5.60 0.35 -24.99
N LEU A 4 6.05 1.60 -24.91
CA LEU A 4 6.88 2.08 -23.80
C LEU A 4 6.19 1.70 -22.49
N LYS A 5 6.80 0.80 -21.71
CA LYS A 5 6.29 0.42 -20.40
C LYS A 5 6.56 1.56 -19.43
N THR A 6 5.50 2.23 -18.98
CA THR A 6 5.61 3.28 -17.97
C THR A 6 6.10 2.67 -16.65
N VAL A 7 7.19 3.20 -16.11
CA VAL A 7 7.70 2.81 -14.78
C VAL A 7 6.84 3.48 -13.72
N LEU A 8 6.19 2.68 -12.87
CA LEU A 8 5.30 3.17 -11.81
C LEU A 8 6.05 3.41 -10.49
N ASP A 9 5.61 4.41 -9.73
CA ASP A 9 5.96 4.57 -8.31
C ASP A 9 4.96 3.80 -7.45
N VAL A 10 5.40 2.63 -6.97
CA VAL A 10 4.57 1.69 -6.20
C VAL A 10 4.88 1.82 -4.72
N HIS A 11 3.84 2.05 -3.91
CA HIS A 11 3.97 2.18 -2.47
C HIS A 11 3.43 0.95 -1.75
N ILE A 12 4.07 0.57 -0.66
CA ILE A 12 3.60 -0.45 0.28
C ILE A 12 3.38 0.24 1.62
N VAL A 13 2.16 0.12 2.15
CA VAL A 13 1.74 0.79 3.38
C VAL A 13 1.13 -0.26 4.32
N PRO A 14 1.84 -0.61 5.41
CA PRO A 14 1.21 -1.26 6.55
C PRO A 14 0.12 -0.36 7.13
N VAL A 15 -1.09 -0.88 7.27
CA VAL A 15 -2.24 -0.16 7.81
C VAL A 15 -2.19 -0.24 9.34
N GLY A 16 -1.85 0.89 9.95
CA GLY A 16 -1.95 1.12 11.38
C GLY A 16 -3.21 1.91 11.78
N LEU A 17 -3.12 2.64 12.89
CA LEU A 17 -4.22 3.43 13.46
C LEU A 17 -4.14 4.93 13.06
N GLU A 18 -3.18 5.32 12.22
CA GLU A 18 -2.92 6.72 11.86
C GLU A 18 -3.15 6.98 10.37
N ILE A 19 -4.35 7.49 10.04
CA ILE A 19 -4.79 7.76 8.66
C ILE A 19 -3.83 8.72 7.92
N ASP A 20 -3.40 9.79 8.59
CA ASP A 20 -2.52 10.80 7.99
C ASP A 20 -1.17 10.20 7.55
N ARG A 21 -0.61 9.31 8.37
CA ARG A 21 0.68 8.67 8.08
C ARG A 21 0.60 7.70 6.92
N ALA A 22 -0.55 7.09 6.69
CA ALA A 22 -0.79 6.25 5.52
C ALA A 22 -0.94 7.10 4.25
N VAL A 23 -1.70 8.20 4.29
CA VAL A 23 -2.17 8.90 3.08
C VAL A 23 -1.23 10.04 2.64
N ILE A 24 -0.70 10.84 3.56
CA ILE A 24 0.12 12.02 3.22
C ILE A 24 1.35 11.63 2.37
N PRO A 25 2.12 10.57 2.70
CA PRO A 25 3.25 10.18 1.86
C PRO A 25 2.84 9.78 0.44
N LEU A 26 1.70 9.11 0.27
CA LEU A 26 1.20 8.72 -1.06
C LEU A 26 0.92 9.93 -1.94
N LYS A 27 0.34 10.97 -1.33
CA LYS A 27 0.06 12.26 -2.00
C LYS A 27 1.34 13.01 -2.32
N VAL A 28 2.24 13.18 -1.35
CA VAL A 28 3.50 13.93 -1.51
C VAL A 28 4.40 13.30 -2.57
N HIS A 29 4.47 11.97 -2.61
CA HIS A 29 5.28 11.23 -3.58
C HIS A 29 4.54 10.94 -4.90
N ASN A 30 3.30 11.39 -5.07
CA ASN A 30 2.46 11.15 -6.25
C ASN A 30 2.42 9.68 -6.67
N ALA A 31 2.13 8.78 -5.72
CA ALA A 31 2.09 7.34 -5.94
C ALA A 31 1.18 6.94 -7.13
N ASP A 32 1.64 5.99 -7.95
CA ASP A 32 0.88 5.42 -9.08
C ASP A 32 0.05 4.20 -8.69
N LYS A 33 0.55 3.46 -7.70
CA LYS A 33 -0.05 2.22 -7.20
C LYS A 33 0.27 2.08 -5.72
N VAL A 34 -0.66 1.52 -4.96
CA VAL A 34 -0.43 1.25 -3.53
C VAL A 34 -0.91 -0.13 -3.12
N TYR A 35 -0.09 -0.82 -2.33
CA TYR A 35 -0.45 -2.01 -1.57
C TYR A 35 -0.74 -1.61 -0.13
N LEU A 36 -1.98 -1.77 0.32
CA LEU A 36 -2.37 -1.62 1.72
C LEU A 36 -2.29 -2.99 2.40
N LEU A 37 -1.37 -3.14 3.35
CA LEU A 37 -1.19 -4.37 4.13
C LEU A 37 -2.00 -4.26 5.42
N THR A 38 -3.00 -5.12 5.60
CA THR A 38 -3.89 -5.12 6.77
C THR A 38 -3.97 -6.51 7.40
N GLN A 39 -4.37 -6.58 8.67
CA GLN A 39 -4.58 -7.86 9.34
C GLN A 39 -5.83 -8.59 8.79
N GLU A 40 -5.72 -9.88 8.49
CA GLU A 40 -6.80 -10.75 7.99
C GLU A 40 -7.90 -10.98 9.03
N LYS A 41 -7.52 -11.14 10.31
CA LYS A 41 -8.46 -11.12 11.43
C LYS A 41 -8.88 -9.67 11.68
N GLU A 42 -9.77 -9.21 10.83
CA GLU A 42 -10.35 -7.89 10.92
C GLU A 42 -11.16 -7.74 12.22
N ASN A 43 -10.61 -7.01 13.19
CA ASN A 43 -11.42 -6.42 14.25
C ASN A 43 -12.14 -5.16 13.69
N GLY A 44 -13.14 -4.64 14.40
CA GLY A 44 -13.91 -3.48 13.93
C GLY A 44 -13.06 -2.23 13.67
N ALA A 45 -11.94 -2.08 14.40
CA ALA A 45 -11.03 -0.95 14.24
C ALA A 45 -10.22 -1.05 12.93
N SER A 46 -9.63 -2.20 12.61
CA SER A 46 -8.87 -2.39 11.36
C SER A 46 -9.72 -2.11 10.12
N LYS A 47 -10.99 -2.55 10.14
CA LYS A 47 -11.96 -2.23 9.06
C LYS A 47 -12.21 -0.72 8.93
N TYR A 48 -12.39 -0.06 10.07
CA TYR A 48 -12.60 1.38 10.10
C TYR A 48 -11.42 2.12 9.48
N PHE A 49 -10.20 1.88 9.96
CA PHE A 49 -9.01 2.57 9.46
C PHE A 49 -8.74 2.27 7.99
N LEU A 50 -8.88 1.02 7.56
CA LEU A 50 -8.73 0.66 6.15
C LEU A 50 -9.72 1.45 5.27
N ARG A 51 -11.00 1.50 5.67
CA ARG A 51 -12.03 2.23 4.93
C ARG A 51 -11.72 3.73 4.88
N GLU A 52 -11.40 4.36 6.01
CA GLU A 52 -11.09 5.78 6.06
C GLU A 52 -9.84 6.12 5.21
N ILE A 53 -8.83 5.25 5.22
CA ILE A 53 -7.65 5.38 4.35
C ILE A 53 -8.05 5.31 2.88
N GLN A 54 -8.88 4.33 2.48
CA GLN A 54 -9.34 4.21 1.10
C GLN A 54 -10.13 5.42 0.64
N GLU A 55 -11.11 5.87 1.43
CA GLU A 55 -11.93 7.06 1.12
C GLU A 55 -11.06 8.32 0.98
N ARG A 56 -10.02 8.45 1.80
CA ARG A 56 -9.10 9.58 1.74
C ARG A 56 -8.12 9.49 0.57
N ILE A 57 -7.65 8.28 0.21
CA ILE A 57 -6.88 8.05 -1.02
C ILE A 57 -7.71 8.45 -2.24
N ASP A 58 -8.97 8.03 -2.32
CA ASP A 58 -9.84 8.34 -3.47
C ASP A 58 -10.07 9.86 -3.64
N ARG A 59 -10.13 10.60 -2.53
CA ARG A 59 -10.32 12.05 -2.51
C ARG A 59 -9.03 12.84 -2.77
N GLU A 60 -7.90 12.38 -2.25
CA GLU A 60 -6.67 13.16 -2.21
C GLU A 60 -5.56 12.69 -3.16
N CYS A 61 -5.65 11.47 -3.68
CA CYS A 61 -4.61 10.83 -4.49
C CYS A 61 -5.17 10.37 -5.85
N PRO A 62 -5.43 11.29 -6.81
CA PRO A 62 -6.11 10.96 -8.06
C PRO A 62 -5.38 9.93 -8.93
N ARG A 63 -4.04 9.84 -8.85
CA ARG A 63 -3.24 8.83 -9.57
C ARG A 63 -3.46 7.40 -9.06
N LEU A 64 -3.92 7.24 -7.82
CA LEU A 64 -4.18 5.94 -7.20
C LEU A 64 -5.57 5.39 -7.51
N LYS A 65 -6.44 6.16 -8.17
CA LYS A 65 -7.82 5.74 -8.46
C LYS A 65 -7.82 4.46 -9.30
N GLY A 66 -8.32 3.37 -8.72
CA GLY A 66 -8.32 2.04 -9.36
C GLY A 66 -7.02 1.23 -9.24
N ASN A 67 -5.98 1.78 -8.60
CA ASN A 67 -4.66 1.14 -8.39
C ASN A 67 -4.34 0.90 -6.90
N VAL A 68 -5.37 0.72 -6.08
CA VAL A 68 -5.27 0.34 -4.66
C VAL A 68 -5.46 -1.17 -4.54
N ILE A 69 -4.48 -1.87 -3.98
CA ILE A 69 -4.51 -3.31 -3.76
C ILE A 69 -4.47 -3.58 -2.26
N ILE A 70 -5.42 -4.36 -1.75
CA ILE A 70 -5.40 -4.82 -0.36
C ILE A 70 -4.72 -6.20 -0.29
N ARG A 71 -3.86 -6.37 0.71
CA ARG A 71 -3.22 -7.64 1.06
C ARG A 71 -3.33 -7.88 2.57
N GLY A 72 -3.59 -9.14 2.92
CA GLY A 72 -3.75 -9.59 4.29
C GLY A 72 -2.44 -10.11 4.89
N TYR A 73 -2.26 -9.96 6.20
CA TYR A 73 -1.35 -10.75 7.03
C TYR A 73 -2.09 -11.29 8.25
N ARG A 74 -1.65 -12.38 8.89
CA ARG A 74 -2.44 -13.04 9.95
C ARG A 74 -2.56 -12.23 11.23
N GLU A 75 -1.43 -11.84 11.81
CA GLU A 75 -1.34 -11.19 13.12
C GLU A 75 -0.38 -9.99 13.04
N TRP A 76 -0.67 -8.93 13.79
CA TRP A 76 0.09 -7.66 13.75
C TRP A 76 1.49 -7.79 14.36
N ASP A 77 1.68 -8.75 15.27
CA ASP A 77 2.96 -9.05 15.92
C ASP A 77 3.79 -10.08 15.14
N ASP A 78 3.25 -10.68 14.08
CA ASP A 78 3.97 -11.57 13.17
C ASP A 78 4.76 -10.78 12.13
N LEU A 79 5.81 -10.11 12.60
CA LEU A 79 6.73 -9.34 11.76
C LEU A 79 7.31 -10.18 10.60
N SER A 80 7.55 -11.47 10.83
CA SER A 80 8.10 -12.36 9.80
C SER A 80 7.12 -12.54 8.63
N SER A 81 5.83 -12.75 8.91
CA SER A 81 4.81 -12.84 7.86
C SER A 81 4.62 -11.52 7.14
N ILE A 82 4.60 -10.39 7.85
CA ILE A 82 4.49 -9.05 7.25
C ILE A 82 5.67 -8.80 6.32
N MET A 83 6.90 -9.04 6.79
CA MET A 83 8.11 -8.85 6.00
C MET A 83 8.18 -9.80 4.80
N SER A 84 7.69 -11.04 4.95
CA SER A 84 7.58 -11.99 3.84
C SER A 84 6.66 -11.46 2.75
N GLU A 85 5.51 -10.90 3.11
CA GLU A 85 4.56 -10.33 2.15
C GLU A 85 5.11 -9.08 1.46
N ILE A 86 5.75 -8.18 2.22
CA ILE A 86 6.49 -7.03 1.66
C ILE A 86 7.53 -7.52 0.64
N CYS A 87 8.35 -8.52 1.00
CA CYS A 87 9.37 -9.06 0.11
C CYS A 87 8.77 -9.64 -1.19
N LYS A 88 7.64 -10.33 -1.12
CA LYS A 88 6.95 -10.84 -2.32
C LYS A 88 6.52 -9.71 -3.24
N ILE A 89 5.88 -8.67 -2.69
CA ILE A 89 5.43 -7.50 -3.45
C ILE A 89 6.63 -6.78 -4.08
N VAL A 90 7.69 -6.53 -3.30
CA VAL A 90 8.91 -5.89 -3.78
C VAL A 90 9.52 -6.66 -4.95
N ARG A 91 9.67 -7.99 -4.83
CA ARG A 91 10.23 -8.81 -5.92
C ARG A 91 9.39 -8.75 -7.18
N TYR A 92 8.07 -8.88 -7.04
CA TYR A 92 7.13 -8.82 -8.16
C TYR A 92 7.19 -7.46 -8.89
N GLU A 93 7.05 -6.36 -8.15
CA GLU A 93 7.05 -5.02 -8.74
C GLU A 93 8.40 -4.67 -9.36
N LYS A 94 9.51 -5.12 -8.76
CA LYS A 94 10.84 -4.99 -9.35
C LYS A 94 11.00 -5.80 -10.64
N SER A 95 10.45 -7.01 -10.72
CA SER A 95 10.45 -7.77 -11.99
C SER A 95 9.58 -7.11 -13.06
N GLU A 96 8.57 -6.34 -12.67
CA GLU A 96 7.78 -5.51 -13.57
C GLU A 96 8.49 -4.21 -13.99
N GLY A 97 9.67 -3.90 -13.43
CA GLY A 97 10.45 -2.70 -13.74
C GLY A 97 10.01 -1.46 -12.94
N ASN A 98 9.18 -1.62 -11.92
CA ASN A 98 8.65 -0.52 -11.12
C ASN A 98 9.60 -0.07 -9.99
N ARG A 99 9.43 1.17 -9.53
CA ARG A 99 10.07 1.68 -8.32
C ARG A 99 9.18 1.35 -7.13
N VAL A 100 9.78 0.94 -6.01
CA VAL A 100 9.05 0.48 -4.83
C VAL A 100 9.47 1.31 -3.63
N PHE A 101 8.49 1.83 -2.90
CA PHE A 101 8.64 2.62 -1.68
C PHE A 101 7.89 1.91 -0.56
N ILE A 102 8.51 1.81 0.62
CA ILE A 102 7.90 1.18 1.79
C ILE A 102 7.68 2.29 2.81
N ASN A 103 6.42 2.47 3.22
CA ASN A 103 6.08 3.42 4.28
C ASN A 103 6.33 2.76 5.64
N ILE A 104 7.46 3.10 6.27
CA ILE A 104 7.83 2.63 7.62
C ILE A 104 7.30 3.53 8.74
N SER A 105 6.59 4.61 8.39
CA SER A 105 6.09 5.58 9.37
C SER A 105 4.68 5.26 9.87
N SER A 106 4.02 4.27 9.26
CA SER A 106 2.59 4.00 9.40
C SER A 106 2.30 2.74 10.20
#